data_AF-A0A2A8ZPH8-F1
#
_entry.id   AF-A0A2A8ZPH8-F1
#
_cell.length_a   1.000
_cell.length_b   1.000
_cell.length_c   1.000
_cell.angle_alpha   90.00
_cell.angle_beta   90.00
_cell.angle_gamma   90.00
#
_symmetry.space_group_name_H-M   'P 1'
#
loop_
_entity.id
_entity.type
_entity.pdbx_description
1 polymer ?
#
loop_
_entity_poly.entity_id
_entity_poly.type
_entity_poly.pdbx_seq_one_letter_code
_entity_poly.pdbx_strand_id
1 'polypeptide(L)'
;KRYEWLKDINAQVPKQASKDFDTARKHSFKKYKNDYHTSYKSKKDLIQGFYANYERLIIGKKVVHIQSIGEVKTSQQLPRNKKTSNPRVTFDGRHWWISVGFQEDFESQELTNES
;
A
#
# COMPACT_ATOMS: atom_id res chain seq x y z
N LYS A 1 19.68 17.19 17.27
CA LYS A 1 19.05 15.88 17.53
C LYS A 1 17.54 15.82 17.19
N ARG A 2 17.01 16.57 16.20
CA ARG A 2 15.55 16.66 15.96
C ARG A 2 14.95 15.45 15.21
N TYR A 3 15.79 14.64 14.57
CA TYR A 3 15.40 13.58 13.64
C TYR A 3 16.17 12.28 13.86
N GLU A 4 16.66 12.01 15.07
CA GLU A 4 17.42 10.78 15.34
C GLU A 4 16.57 9.53 15.11
N TRP A 5 15.27 9.59 15.42
CA TRP A 5 14.29 8.52 15.18
C TRP A 5 14.16 8.10 13.70
N LEU A 6 14.53 8.98 12.75
CA LEU A 6 14.52 8.62 11.32
C LEU A 6 15.60 7.59 10.98
N LYS A 7 16.67 7.49 11.79
CA LYS A 7 17.71 6.47 11.61
C LYS A 7 17.21 5.07 11.91
N ASP A 8 16.21 4.95 12.79
CA ASP A 8 15.61 3.68 13.18
C ASP A 8 14.59 3.19 12.14
N ILE A 9 14.23 4.03 11.18
CA ILE A 9 13.24 3.72 10.14
C ILE A 9 13.94 3.26 8.87
N ASN A 10 13.36 2.23 8.26
CA ASN A 10 13.80 1.75 6.95
C ASN A 10 13.70 2.86 5.90
N ALA A 11 14.79 3.11 5.16
CA ALA A 11 14.89 4.08 4.08
C ALA A 11 13.80 3.94 2.98
N GLN A 12 13.19 2.76 2.82
CA GLN A 12 12.07 2.57 1.89
C GLN A 12 10.81 3.35 2.29
N VAL A 13 10.58 3.59 3.59
CA VAL A 13 9.41 4.32 4.09
C VAL A 13 9.42 5.79 3.62
N PRO A 14 10.48 6.59 3.87
CA PRO A 14 10.52 7.97 3.38
C PRO A 14 10.56 8.05 1.84
N LYS A 15 11.22 7.09 1.17
CA LYS A 15 11.18 7.00 -0.30
C LYS A 15 9.75 6.85 -0.83
N GLN A 16 8.95 5.98 -0.21
CA GLN A 16 7.56 5.79 -0.61
C GLN A 16 6.70 7.01 -0.23
N ALA A 17 6.93 7.61 0.94
CA ALA A 17 6.23 8.83 1.35
C ALA A 17 6.41 9.97 0.34
N SER A 18 7.62 10.15 -0.20
CA SER A 18 7.89 11.14 -1.24
C SER A 18 7.13 10.86 -2.55
N LYS A 19 7.02 9.59 -2.95
CA LYS A 19 6.23 9.19 -4.14
C LYS A 19 4.74 9.43 -3.95
N ASP A 20 4.23 9.12 -2.76
CA ASP A 20 2.82 9.33 -2.43
C ASP A 20 2.48 10.82 -2.43
N PHE A 21 3.38 11.66 -1.91
CA PHE A 21 3.25 13.12 -1.95
C PHE A 21 3.25 13.67 -3.39
N ASP A 22 4.20 13.24 -4.23
CA ASP A 22 4.23 13.65 -5.65
C ASP A 22 2.95 13.24 -6.38
N THR A 23 2.45 12.03 -6.12
CA THR A 23 1.17 11.55 -6.67
C THR A 23 -0.01 12.41 -6.21
N ALA A 24 -0.10 12.71 -4.91
CA ALA A 24 -1.15 13.54 -4.34
C ALA A 24 -1.12 14.96 -4.92
N ARG A 25 0.07 15.54 -5.09
CA ARG A 25 0.26 16.86 -5.70
C ARG A 25 -0.20 16.89 -7.17
N LYS A 26 0.16 15.88 -7.96
CA LYS A 26 -0.31 15.72 -9.35
C LYS A 26 -1.83 15.59 -9.42
N HIS A 27 -2.43 14.84 -8.50
CA HIS A 27 -3.89 14.68 -8.42
C HIS A 27 -4.60 15.95 -8.00
N SER A 28 -4.05 16.70 -7.05
CA SER A 28 -4.60 18.01 -6.62
C SER A 28 -4.77 18.94 -7.82
N PHE A 29 -3.77 18.99 -8.70
CA PHE A 29 -3.85 19.79 -9.94
C PHE A 29 -4.81 19.19 -10.98
N LYS A 30 -4.60 17.93 -11.38
CA LYS A 30 -5.31 17.33 -12.53
C LYS A 30 -6.76 16.93 -12.24
N LYS A 31 -7.02 16.41 -11.05
CA LYS A 31 -8.31 15.78 -10.70
C LYS A 31 -9.19 16.71 -9.88
N TYR A 32 -8.61 17.38 -8.88
CA TYR A 32 -9.37 18.18 -7.92
C TYR A 32 -9.34 19.68 -8.22
N LYS A 33 -8.42 20.15 -9.07
CA LYS A 33 -8.20 21.58 -9.40
C LYS A 33 -7.97 22.46 -8.15
N ASN A 34 -7.33 21.90 -7.13
CA ASN A 34 -7.08 22.56 -5.83
C ASN A 34 -5.69 23.23 -5.76
N ASP A 35 -5.17 23.74 -6.87
CA ASP A 35 -3.94 24.52 -6.97
C ASP A 35 -2.74 23.98 -6.16
N TYR A 36 -2.39 22.71 -6.38
CA TYR A 36 -1.30 21.98 -5.69
C TYR A 36 -1.45 21.82 -4.17
N HIS A 37 -2.59 22.21 -3.59
CA HIS A 37 -2.84 22.02 -2.18
C HIS A 37 -2.98 20.53 -1.88
N THR A 38 -2.16 20.04 -0.96
CA THR A 38 -2.23 18.68 -0.42
C THR A 38 -2.30 18.80 1.10
N SER A 39 -3.25 18.10 1.70
CA SER A 39 -3.34 18.01 3.16
C SER A 39 -2.83 16.65 3.61
N TYR A 40 -2.08 16.66 4.70
CA TYR A 40 -1.80 15.42 5.42
C TYR A 40 -3.09 14.91 6.06
N LYS A 41 -3.21 13.58 6.13
CA LYS A 41 -4.30 12.96 6.88
C LYS A 41 -4.26 13.42 8.33
N SER A 42 -5.41 13.83 8.84
CA SER A 42 -5.58 14.13 10.25
C SER A 42 -5.69 12.81 11.02
N LYS A 43 -5.24 12.80 12.28
CA LYS A 43 -5.53 11.70 13.20
C LYS A 43 -7.03 11.52 13.45
N LYS A 44 -7.83 12.56 13.19
CA LYS A 44 -9.29 12.55 13.32
C LYS A 44 -10.01 12.01 12.07
N ASP A 45 -9.28 11.73 10.98
CA ASP A 45 -9.92 11.21 9.78
C ASP A 45 -10.49 9.81 10.06
N LEU A 46 -11.71 9.57 9.58
CA LEU A 46 -12.41 8.30 9.76
C LEU A 46 -11.59 7.11 9.23
N ILE A 47 -10.94 7.31 8.07
CA ILE A 47 -10.15 6.28 7.40
C ILE A 47 -8.66 6.53 7.66
N GLN A 48 -8.12 5.79 8.62
CA GLN A 48 -6.68 5.74 8.85
C GLN A 48 -6.04 4.69 7.95
N GLY A 49 -4.78 4.87 7.61
CA GLY A 49 -4.07 3.87 6.84
C GLY A 49 -2.64 4.26 6.52
N PHE A 50 -1.83 3.25 6.24
CA PHE A 50 -0.40 3.41 5.99
C PHE A 50 0.09 2.41 4.94
N TYR A 51 1.25 2.74 4.38
CA TYR A 51 1.97 1.85 3.48
C TYR A 51 2.66 0.73 4.25
N ALA A 52 2.47 -0.51 3.81
CA ALA A 52 3.31 -1.62 4.24
C ALA A 52 4.44 -1.81 3.23
N ASN A 53 5.66 -2.07 3.68
CA ASN A 53 6.75 -2.32 2.74
C ASN A 53 6.57 -3.69 2.06
N TYR A 54 6.38 -3.72 0.73
CA TYR A 54 6.20 -4.98 -0.01
C TYR A 54 7.46 -5.84 -0.11
N GLU A 55 8.66 -5.25 -0.11
CA GLU A 55 9.92 -6.00 -0.29
C GLU A 55 10.14 -7.06 0.79
N ARG A 56 9.52 -6.88 1.95
CA ARG A 56 9.61 -7.77 3.11
C ARG A 56 8.25 -8.30 3.56
N LEU A 57 7.21 -8.13 2.73
CA LEU A 57 5.89 -8.64 3.03
C LEU A 57 5.85 -10.13 2.69
N ILE A 58 5.68 -10.97 3.70
CA ILE A 58 5.63 -12.43 3.53
C ILE A 58 4.19 -12.88 3.77
N ILE A 59 3.59 -13.52 2.77
CA ILE A 59 2.25 -14.08 2.86
C ILE A 59 2.37 -15.55 3.26
N GLY A 60 1.96 -15.86 4.49
CA GLY A 60 1.89 -17.20 5.04
C GLY A 60 0.50 -17.84 4.92
N LYS A 61 0.23 -18.84 5.77
CA LYS A 61 -1.09 -19.49 5.86
C LYS A 61 -2.03 -18.69 6.76
N LYS A 62 -2.98 -17.97 6.15
CA LYS A 62 -3.90 -17.04 6.85
C LYS A 62 -3.17 -16.03 7.76
N VAL A 63 -1.93 -15.70 7.41
CA VAL A 63 -1.07 -14.78 8.16
C VAL A 63 -0.29 -13.95 7.15
N VAL A 64 -0.07 -12.68 7.46
CA VAL A 64 0.80 -11.78 6.71
C VAL A 64 1.83 -11.21 7.67
N HIS A 65 3.11 -11.33 7.31
CA HIS A 65 4.18 -10.67 8.03
C HIS A 65 4.41 -9.27 7.44
N ILE A 66 4.27 -8.24 8.28
CA ILE A 66 4.48 -6.84 7.90
C ILE A 66 5.70 -6.32 8.66
N GLN A 67 6.67 -5.75 7.94
CA GLN A 67 7.85 -5.14 8.55
C GLN A 67 7.44 -4.10 9.62
N SER A 68 8.13 -4.12 10.76
CA SER A 68 7.89 -3.27 11.94
C SER A 68 6.62 -3.58 12.76
N ILE A 69 5.67 -4.34 12.23
CA ILE A 69 4.45 -4.75 12.96
C ILE A 69 4.55 -6.20 13.42
N GLY A 70 5.09 -7.08 12.58
CA GLY A 70 5.17 -8.52 12.81
C GLY A 70 4.09 -9.30 12.07
N GLU A 71 3.74 -10.47 12.61
CA GLU A 71 2.75 -11.37 12.02
C GLU A 71 1.31 -10.98 12.36
N VAL A 72 0.47 -10.84 11.34
CA VAL A 72 -0.93 -10.46 11.46
C VAL A 72 -1.80 -11.57 10.87
N LYS A 73 -2.76 -12.08 11.66
CA LYS A 73 -3.73 -13.07 11.19
C LYS A 73 -4.72 -12.41 10.22
N THR A 74 -4.95 -13.06 9.09
CA THR A 74 -5.95 -12.63 8.10
C THR A 74 -7.18 -13.52 8.16
N SER A 75 -8.36 -12.91 7.95
CA SER A 75 -9.62 -13.67 7.84
C SER A 75 -9.63 -14.54 6.58
N GLN A 76 -9.10 -13.99 5.47
CA GLN A 76 -9.01 -14.65 4.17
C GLN A 76 -7.56 -15.02 3.83
N GLN A 77 -7.39 -16.08 3.04
CA GLN A 77 -6.08 -16.49 2.53
C GLN A 77 -5.73 -15.65 1.30
N LEU A 78 -4.63 -14.90 1.38
CA LEU A 78 -4.08 -14.21 0.21
C LEU A 78 -3.33 -15.20 -0.71
N PRO A 79 -3.28 -14.94 -2.03
CA PRO A 79 -2.44 -15.69 -2.97
C PRO A 79 -1.00 -15.80 -2.49
N ARG A 80 -0.46 -17.03 -2.47
CA ARG A 80 0.92 -17.30 -2.09
C ARG A 80 1.83 -17.31 -3.30
N ASN A 81 3.12 -17.07 -3.08
CA ASN A 81 4.18 -17.11 -4.09
C ASN A 81 4.01 -16.16 -5.29
N LYS A 82 3.07 -15.21 -5.22
CA LYS A 82 2.93 -14.13 -6.20
C LYS A 82 3.69 -12.90 -5.72
N LYS A 83 4.32 -12.18 -6.66
CA LYS A 83 4.95 -10.89 -6.36
C LYS A 83 3.86 -9.90 -5.97
N THR A 84 3.95 -9.38 -4.76
CA THR A 84 3.02 -8.38 -4.24
C THR A 84 3.43 -6.98 -4.66
N SER A 85 2.46 -6.16 -5.01
CA SER A 85 2.66 -4.76 -5.36
C SER A 85 1.77 -3.85 -4.50
N ASN A 86 2.32 -2.69 -4.13
CA ASN A 86 1.65 -1.60 -3.40
C ASN A 86 0.72 -2.04 -2.24
N PRO A 87 1.19 -2.79 -1.24
CA PRO A 87 0.38 -3.20 -0.11
C PRO A 87 0.07 -2.00 0.79
N ARG A 88 -1.21 -1.82 1.09
CA ARG A 88 -1.73 -0.73 1.93
C ARG A 88 -2.60 -1.29 3.03
N VAL A 89 -2.37 -0.84 4.25
CA VAL A 89 -3.18 -1.20 5.41
C VAL A 89 -4.11 -0.03 5.71
N THR A 90 -5.41 -0.28 5.80
CA THR A 90 -6.42 0.74 6.09
C THR A 90 -7.34 0.31 7.22
N PHE A 91 -7.77 1.26 8.03
CA PHE A 91 -8.74 1.08 9.10
C PHE A 91 -9.99 1.87 8.75
N ASP A 92 -11.14 1.19 8.77
CA ASP A 92 -12.45 1.78 8.41
C ASP A 92 -13.25 2.26 9.65
N GLY A 93 -12.68 2.12 10.85
CA GLY A 93 -13.36 2.39 12.12
C GLY A 93 -13.76 1.13 12.89
N ARG A 94 -13.77 -0.05 12.24
CA ARG A 94 -14.13 -1.34 12.87
C ARG A 94 -13.11 -2.44 12.59
N HIS A 95 -12.62 -2.55 11.36
CA HIS A 95 -11.71 -3.59 10.91
C HIS A 95 -10.48 -3.00 10.22
N TRP A 96 -9.38 -3.74 10.34
CA TRP A 96 -8.17 -3.50 9.58
C TRP A 96 -8.18 -4.31 8.30
N TRP A 97 -7.95 -3.64 7.19
CA TRP A 97 -7.91 -4.20 5.84
C TRP A 97 -6.50 -4.08 5.30
N ILE A 98 -6.08 -5.09 4.54
CA ILE A 98 -4.86 -5.03 3.76
C ILE A 98 -5.22 -5.20 2.28
N SER A 99 -4.91 -4.18 1.50
CA SER A 99 -5.06 -4.18 0.05
C SER A 99 -3.72 -4.48 -0.57
N VAL A 100 -3.63 -5.52 -1.40
CA VAL A 100 -2.38 -5.96 -2.05
C VAL A 100 -2.65 -6.20 -3.53
N GLY A 101 -1.81 -5.65 -4.40
CA GLY A 101 -1.81 -5.98 -5.82
C GLY A 101 -0.98 -7.23 -6.07
N PHE A 102 -1.37 -8.05 -7.04
CA PHE A 102 -0.58 -9.20 -7.49
C PHE A 102 -0.22 -9.01 -8.96
N GLN A 103 1.04 -9.27 -9.30
CA GLN A 103 1.43 -9.39 -10.70
C GLN A 103 1.11 -10.80 -11.18
N GLU A 104 0.37 -10.89 -12.28
CA GLU A 104 0.00 -12.13 -12.94
C GLU A 104 0.38 -11.99 -14.42
N ASP A 105 1.12 -12.97 -14.91
CA ASP A 105 1.49 -13.03 -16.32
C ASP A 105 0.29 -13.61 -17.07
N PHE A 106 -0.34 -12.79 -17.91
CA PHE A 106 -1.42 -13.25 -18.78
C PHE A 106 -0.81 -13.80 -20.06
N GLU A 107 -1.15 -15.03 -20.42
CA GLU A 107 -0.89 -15.55 -21.76
C GLU A 107 -1.79 -14.82 -22.76
N SER A 108 -1.21 -14.35 -23.87
CA SER A 108 -1.99 -13.70 -24.93
C SER A 108 -2.92 -14.72 -25.56
N GLN A 109 -4.22 -14.57 -25.35
CA GLN A 109 -5.21 -15.36 -26.07
C GLN A 109 -5.38 -14.79 -27.48
N GLU A 110 -5.13 -15.60 -28.49
CA GLU A 110 -5.51 -15.25 -29.86
C GLU A 110 -7.03 -15.30 -29.98
N LEU A 111 -7.62 -14.27 -30.57
CA LEU A 111 -9.05 -14.23 -30.84
C LEU A 111 -9.36 -15.29 -31.92
N THR A 112 -10.02 -16.39 -31.54
CA THR A 112 -10.67 -17.26 -32.51
C THR A 112 -11.90 -16.53 -33.06
N ASN A 113 -11.89 -16.24 -34.37
CA ASN A 113 -12.99 -15.63 -35.11
C ASN A 113 -14.19 -16.60 -35.28
N GLU A 114 -14.60 -17.28 -34.21
CA GLU A 114 -15.82 -18.07 -34.19
C GLU A 114 -16.96 -17.18 -33.69
N SER A 115 -17.80 -16.72 -34.62
CA SER A 115 -19.12 -16.10 -34.37
C SER A 115 -20.21 -17.14 -34.47
#